data_AF-A0A7W7W8W3-F1
#
_entry.id   AF-A0A7W7W8W3-F1
#
_cell.length_a   1.000
_cell.length_b   1.000
_cell.length_c   1.000
_cell.angle_alpha   90.00
_cell.angle_beta   90.00
_cell.angle_gamma   90.00
#
_symmetry.space_group_name_H-M   'P 1'
#
loop_
_entity.id
_entity.type
_entity.pdbx_description
1 polymer ?
#
loop_
_entity_poly.entity_id
_entity_poly.type
_entity_poly.pdbx_seq_one_letter_code
_entity_poly.pdbx_strand_id
1 'polypeptide(L)'
;MIDQMYDEWGVGTDLPVVFDSGYGDCTAFRLGLEDRGLSYVAAVSDDLSAYPGDAVPELPEYSGKGRPPRPRYPGKPSNLRNLALAAGRANLRRVTWRQGTRKTSGNPGAKMRSRFMALPVLLANKDIPRNPDGSLPARLLLVEWPAGESEPTDYWITNLPAETPLRELVRLAKIRWRIEHDYRELNTGLGLKHFEGRSFFGWHRHVTLAALAQVFCTELRLDPKVPAPA
;
A
#
# COMPACT_ATOMS: atom_id res chain seq x y z
N MET A 1 -4.26 -17.23 -7.42
CA MET A 1 -3.59 -17.18 -6.10
C MET A 1 -4.40 -16.38 -5.10
N ILE A 2 -4.69 -15.09 -5.34
CA ILE A 2 -5.57 -14.30 -4.43
C ILE A 2 -6.93 -14.98 -4.25
N ASP A 3 -7.60 -15.33 -5.36
CA ASP A 3 -8.91 -16.01 -5.32
C ASP A 3 -8.85 -17.32 -4.53
N GLN A 4 -7.81 -18.15 -4.73
CA GLN A 4 -7.61 -19.39 -3.96
C GLN A 4 -7.37 -19.15 -2.47
N MET A 5 -6.65 -18.09 -2.09
CA MET A 5 -6.41 -17.77 -0.68
C MET A 5 -7.74 -17.46 0.05
N TYR A 6 -8.65 -16.76 -0.62
CA TYR A 6 -9.94 -16.38 -0.05
C TYR A 6 -10.95 -17.52 -0.14
N ASP A 7 -11.11 -18.13 -1.32
CA ASP A 7 -12.17 -19.10 -1.61
C ASP A 7 -11.84 -20.50 -1.06
N GLU A 8 -10.56 -20.90 -1.07
CA GLU A 8 -10.15 -22.27 -0.70
C GLU A 8 -9.45 -22.31 0.66
N TRP A 9 -8.62 -21.32 0.99
CA TRP A 9 -7.78 -21.36 2.21
C TRP A 9 -8.40 -20.64 3.41
N GLY A 10 -9.57 -20.02 3.23
CA GLY A 10 -10.31 -19.38 4.32
C GLY A 10 -9.59 -18.17 4.93
N VAL A 11 -8.65 -17.56 4.20
CA VAL A 11 -8.08 -16.26 4.59
C VAL A 11 -9.22 -15.25 4.46
N GLY A 12 -9.67 -14.62 5.55
CA GLY A 12 -10.84 -13.72 5.50
C GLY A 12 -10.59 -12.46 4.66
N THR A 13 -11.63 -11.97 3.97
CA THR A 13 -11.61 -10.75 3.12
C THR A 13 -11.49 -9.45 3.91
N ASP A 14 -11.55 -9.51 5.24
CA ASP A 14 -11.52 -8.35 6.13
C ASP A 14 -10.12 -7.70 6.22
N LEU A 15 -9.08 -8.41 5.77
CA LEU A 15 -7.70 -7.92 5.82
C LEU A 15 -7.30 -7.20 4.52
N PRO A 16 -6.78 -5.96 4.60
CA PRO A 16 -6.32 -5.24 3.42
C PRO A 16 -5.09 -5.90 2.76
N VAL A 17 -5.06 -5.90 1.44
CA VAL A 17 -3.91 -6.34 0.64
C VAL A 17 -2.87 -5.22 0.58
N VAL A 18 -1.60 -5.51 0.91
CA VAL A 18 -0.51 -4.51 0.91
C VAL A 18 0.56 -4.90 -0.11
N PHE A 19 0.98 -3.96 -0.95
CA PHE A 19 1.94 -4.22 -2.03
C PHE A 19 2.83 -3.01 -2.37
N ASP A 20 3.91 -3.26 -3.10
CA ASP A 20 4.87 -2.24 -3.55
C ASP A 20 4.40 -1.48 -4.80
N SER A 21 5.18 -0.47 -5.20
CA SER A 21 4.90 0.39 -6.37
C SER A 21 4.96 -0.36 -7.69
N GLY A 22 5.68 -1.47 -7.79
CA GLY A 22 5.68 -2.30 -8.99
C GLY A 22 4.27 -2.79 -9.38
N TYR A 23 3.41 -3.01 -8.38
CA TYR A 23 2.00 -3.32 -8.57
C TYR A 23 1.08 -2.12 -8.31
N GLY A 24 1.49 -1.18 -7.45
CA GLY A 24 0.74 0.01 -7.08
C GLY A 24 0.35 0.94 -8.22
N ASP A 25 1.27 1.12 -9.16
CA ASP A 25 1.06 2.01 -10.31
C ASP A 25 0.20 1.33 -11.39
N CYS A 26 0.03 0.00 -11.30
CA CYS A 26 -0.82 -0.77 -12.21
C CYS A 26 -2.30 -0.55 -11.88
N THR A 27 -2.98 0.19 -12.74
CA THR A 27 -4.41 0.48 -12.57
C THR A 27 -5.26 -0.78 -12.65
N ALA A 28 -4.98 -1.68 -13.60
CA ALA A 28 -5.70 -2.94 -13.71
C ALA A 28 -5.58 -3.82 -12.46
N PHE A 29 -4.43 -3.79 -11.78
CA PHE A 29 -4.24 -4.56 -10.55
C PHE A 29 -5.10 -4.00 -9.40
N ARG A 30 -5.09 -2.67 -9.20
CA ARG A 30 -5.93 -2.02 -8.18
C ARG A 30 -7.42 -2.25 -8.45
N LEU A 31 -7.88 -2.07 -9.69
CA LEU A 31 -9.27 -2.33 -10.06
C LEU A 31 -9.65 -3.80 -9.87
N GLY A 32 -8.76 -4.73 -10.21
CA GLY A 32 -9.01 -6.16 -9.98
C GLY A 32 -9.21 -6.53 -8.51
N LEU A 33 -8.58 -5.80 -7.57
CA LEU A 33 -8.84 -5.95 -6.13
C LEU A 33 -10.18 -5.33 -5.74
N GLU A 34 -10.51 -4.16 -6.27
CA GLU A 34 -11.79 -3.48 -6.01
C GLU A 34 -13.00 -4.28 -6.52
N ASP A 35 -12.89 -4.87 -7.72
CA ASP A 35 -13.94 -5.74 -8.30
C ASP A 35 -14.22 -6.98 -7.43
N ARG A 36 -13.23 -7.39 -6.62
CA ARG A 36 -13.33 -8.48 -5.63
C ARG A 36 -13.78 -8.00 -4.25
N GLY A 37 -14.07 -6.71 -4.09
CA GLY A 37 -14.41 -6.10 -2.79
C GLY A 37 -13.24 -6.04 -1.81
N LEU A 38 -12.00 -6.19 -2.28
CA LEU A 38 -10.82 -6.22 -1.41
C LEU A 38 -10.32 -4.80 -1.11
N SER A 39 -10.10 -4.55 0.17
CA SER A 39 -9.38 -3.34 0.61
C SER A 39 -7.89 -3.48 0.34
N TYR A 40 -7.20 -2.37 0.08
CA TYR A 40 -5.76 -2.38 -0.18
C TYR A 40 -5.03 -1.14 0.33
N VAL A 41 -3.73 -1.29 0.57
CA VAL A 41 -2.78 -0.18 0.75
C VAL A 41 -1.61 -0.40 -0.20
N ALA A 42 -1.59 0.34 -1.30
CA ALA A 42 -0.63 0.21 -2.38
C ALA A 42 0.45 1.29 -2.24
N ALA A 43 1.73 0.93 -2.10
CA ALA A 43 2.78 1.90 -2.35
C ALA A 43 2.73 2.30 -3.82
N VAL A 44 2.97 3.56 -4.15
CA VAL A 44 2.89 4.08 -5.53
C VAL A 44 4.05 5.02 -5.79
N SER A 45 4.32 5.28 -7.05
CA SER A 45 5.23 6.33 -7.46
C SER A 45 4.66 7.73 -7.17
N ASP A 46 5.55 8.71 -7.09
CA ASP A 46 5.20 10.11 -6.82
C ASP A 46 4.64 10.83 -8.06
N ASP A 47 4.92 10.30 -9.26
CA ASP A 47 4.50 10.80 -10.58
C ASP A 47 3.09 10.34 -10.99
N LEU A 48 2.46 9.46 -10.20
CA LEU A 48 1.11 8.97 -10.47
C LEU A 48 0.12 10.15 -10.61
N SER A 49 -0.61 10.19 -11.72
CA SER A 49 -1.48 11.32 -12.05
C SER A 49 -2.77 11.31 -11.23
N ALA A 50 -3.13 12.44 -10.63
CA ALA A 50 -4.36 12.60 -9.86
C ALA A 50 -4.85 14.07 -9.83
N TYR A 51 -6.14 14.24 -9.58
CA TYR A 51 -6.73 15.51 -9.18
C TYR A 51 -6.85 15.60 -7.65
N PRO A 52 -6.94 16.82 -7.08
CA PRO A 52 -7.38 17.03 -5.70
C PRO A 52 -8.71 16.33 -5.42
N GLY A 53 -8.91 15.84 -4.19
CA GLY A 53 -10.11 15.11 -3.79
C GLY A 53 -11.42 15.90 -3.86
N ASP A 54 -11.34 17.24 -3.87
CA ASP A 54 -12.46 18.17 -3.98
C ASP A 54 -12.72 18.64 -5.42
N ALA A 55 -11.94 18.16 -6.39
CA ALA A 55 -12.18 18.50 -7.79
C ALA A 55 -13.51 17.90 -8.26
N VAL A 56 -14.28 18.68 -9.02
CA VAL A 56 -15.59 18.28 -9.56
C VAL A 56 -15.52 18.28 -11.10
N PRO A 57 -16.07 17.27 -11.78
CA PRO A 57 -16.17 17.30 -13.23
C PRO A 57 -17.24 18.31 -13.67
N GLU A 58 -16.93 19.08 -14.70
CA GLU A 58 -17.86 20.03 -15.32
C GLU A 58 -18.39 19.44 -16.63
N LEU A 59 -19.69 19.62 -16.87
CA LEU A 59 -20.32 19.31 -18.16
C LEU A 59 -20.32 20.58 -19.02
N PRO A 60 -19.54 20.65 -20.11
CA PRO A 60 -19.59 21.79 -21.02
C PRO A 60 -20.99 21.98 -21.61
N GLU A 61 -21.36 23.23 -21.87
CA GLU A 61 -22.59 23.52 -22.61
C GLU A 61 -22.57 22.87 -23.99
N TYR A 62 -23.68 22.23 -24.36
CA TYR A 62 -23.81 21.60 -25.65
C TYR A 62 -24.16 22.65 -26.71
N SER A 63 -23.29 22.82 -27.70
CA SER A 63 -23.49 23.76 -28.81
C SER A 63 -24.56 23.33 -29.83
N GLY A 64 -25.26 22.23 -29.59
CA GLY A 64 -26.25 21.65 -30.51
C GLY A 64 -25.67 20.97 -31.74
N LYS A 65 -24.33 20.91 -31.87
CA LYS A 65 -23.63 20.28 -33.00
C LYS A 65 -22.70 19.16 -32.52
N GLY A 66 -22.72 18.04 -33.23
CA GLY A 66 -21.85 16.90 -32.95
C GLY A 66 -22.29 16.08 -31.74
N ARG A 67 -21.37 15.28 -31.19
CA ARG A 67 -21.65 14.40 -30.05
C ARG A 67 -21.88 15.24 -28.78
N PRO A 68 -22.95 14.97 -27.98
CA PRO A 68 -23.12 15.60 -26.68
C PRO A 68 -21.86 15.48 -25.82
N PRO A 69 -21.44 16.57 -25.16
CA PRO A 69 -20.24 16.57 -24.33
C PRO A 69 -20.43 15.63 -23.14
N ARG A 70 -19.31 15.16 -22.58
CA ARG A 70 -19.26 14.35 -21.37
C ARG A 70 -18.64 15.16 -20.23
N PRO A 71 -18.99 14.88 -18.97
CA PRO A 71 -18.34 15.51 -17.82
C PRO A 71 -16.82 15.34 -17.89
N ARG A 72 -16.08 16.43 -17.68
CA ARG A 72 -14.62 16.44 -17.68
C ARG A 72 -14.09 17.31 -16.53
N TYR A 73 -12.96 16.91 -15.97
CA TYR A 73 -12.29 17.71 -14.95
C TYR A 73 -11.68 18.97 -15.58
N PRO A 74 -11.90 20.16 -15.00
CA PRO A 74 -11.21 21.37 -15.42
C PRO A 74 -9.70 21.23 -15.18
N GLY A 75 -8.90 21.57 -16.19
CA GLY A 75 -7.44 21.52 -16.08
C GLY A 75 -6.83 20.13 -16.24
N LYS A 76 -5.49 20.10 -16.19
CA LYS A 76 -4.69 18.87 -16.29
C LYS A 76 -4.57 18.24 -14.89
N PRO A 77 -4.54 16.90 -14.80
CA PRO A 77 -4.22 16.24 -13.54
C PRO A 77 -2.80 16.63 -13.12
N SER A 78 -2.59 16.71 -11.81
CA SER A 78 -1.28 16.89 -11.20
C SER A 78 -0.67 15.51 -10.89
N ASN A 79 0.50 15.47 -10.26
CA ASN A 79 1.05 14.25 -9.68
C ASN A 79 0.92 14.25 -8.15
N LEU A 80 1.06 13.08 -7.53
CA LEU A 80 0.90 12.93 -6.07
C LEU A 80 1.90 13.79 -5.30
N ARG A 81 3.12 13.95 -5.81
CA ARG A 81 4.14 14.83 -5.23
C ARG A 81 3.66 16.28 -5.11
N ASN A 82 3.17 16.85 -6.20
CA ASN A 82 2.71 18.23 -6.23
C ASN A 82 1.45 18.43 -5.39
N LEU A 83 0.53 17.44 -5.37
CA LEU A 83 -0.62 17.47 -4.47
C LEU A 83 -0.20 17.48 -3.00
N ALA A 84 0.80 16.67 -2.64
CA ALA A 84 1.36 16.66 -1.30
C ALA A 84 2.06 17.98 -0.94
N LEU A 85 2.84 18.55 -1.85
CA LEU A 85 3.48 19.86 -1.65
C LEU A 85 2.44 20.98 -1.49
N ALA A 86 1.37 20.96 -2.29
CA ALA A 86 0.28 21.94 -2.22
C ALA A 86 -0.53 21.84 -0.92
N ALA A 87 -0.79 20.63 -0.42
CA ALA A 87 -1.41 20.44 0.88
C ALA A 87 -0.53 20.97 2.03
N GLY A 88 0.79 20.96 1.85
CA GLY A 88 1.72 21.64 2.73
C GLY A 88 1.97 20.93 4.06
N ARG A 89 3.07 21.34 4.72
CA ARG A 89 3.56 20.69 5.94
C ARG A 89 2.65 20.85 7.17
N ALA A 90 1.72 21.80 7.15
CA ALA A 90 0.79 22.03 8.26
C ALA A 90 -0.17 20.84 8.48
N ASN A 91 -0.42 20.03 7.44
CA ASN A 91 -1.27 18.85 7.51
C ASN A 91 -0.56 17.59 8.04
N LEU A 92 0.76 17.66 8.24
CA LEU A 92 1.55 16.52 8.71
C LEU A 92 1.33 16.27 10.19
N ARG A 93 1.06 15.01 10.53
CA ARG A 93 0.99 14.50 11.91
C ARG A 93 2.14 13.54 12.17
N ARG A 94 2.78 13.67 13.33
CA ARG A 94 3.80 12.72 13.77
C ARG A 94 3.13 11.41 14.17
N VAL A 95 3.54 10.31 13.56
CA VAL A 95 3.01 8.96 13.87
C VAL A 95 4.16 8.05 14.28
N THR A 96 3.96 7.28 15.35
CA THR A 96 4.83 6.19 15.76
C THR A 96 4.07 4.89 15.54
N TRP A 97 4.57 4.02 14.66
CA TRP A 97 3.85 2.81 14.25
C TRP A 97 4.35 1.54 14.90
N ARG A 98 5.64 1.46 15.26
CA ARG A 98 6.19 0.34 16.03
C ARG A 98 7.44 0.72 16.81
N GLN A 99 7.78 -0.10 17.80
CA GLN A 99 9.09 -0.14 18.38
C GLN A 99 9.99 -1.01 17.50
N GLY A 100 11.11 -0.47 17.04
CA GLY A 100 12.15 -1.21 16.35
C GLY A 100 13.17 -1.78 17.33
N THR A 101 14.21 -2.41 16.79
CA THR A 101 15.31 -3.01 17.56
C THR A 101 16.56 -2.14 17.60
N ARG A 102 16.73 -1.23 16.62
CA ARG A 102 17.92 -0.37 16.50
C ARG A 102 17.82 0.86 17.40
N LYS A 103 18.49 0.80 18.55
CA LYS A 103 18.67 1.95 19.46
C LYS A 103 19.85 2.81 18.98
N THR A 104 19.69 4.14 19.03
CA THR A 104 20.76 5.11 18.77
C THR A 104 20.75 6.18 19.86
N SER A 105 21.81 6.98 19.98
CA SER A 105 21.86 8.10 20.95
C SER A 105 20.67 9.06 20.79
N GLY A 106 20.24 9.32 19.55
CA GLY A 106 19.05 10.12 19.22
C GLY A 106 17.71 9.36 19.24
N ASN A 107 17.72 8.04 19.43
CA ASN A 107 16.53 7.20 19.49
C ASN A 107 16.74 6.00 20.44
N PRO A 108 16.88 6.25 21.76
CA PRO A 108 17.19 5.19 22.74
C PRO A 108 16.05 4.17 22.89
N GLY A 109 14.81 4.57 22.60
CA GLY A 109 13.65 3.69 22.59
C GLY A 109 13.43 2.96 21.26
N ALA A 110 14.32 3.10 20.28
CA ALA A 110 14.20 2.55 18.93
C ALA A 110 12.82 2.79 18.28
N LYS A 111 12.17 3.91 18.60
CA LYS A 111 10.81 4.20 18.12
C LYS A 111 10.85 4.49 16.63
N MET A 112 10.11 3.74 15.84
CA MET A 112 9.94 4.02 14.42
C MET A 112 8.84 5.06 14.25
N ARG A 113 9.25 6.28 13.94
CA ARG A 113 8.41 7.47 13.87
C ARG A 113 8.77 8.32 12.66
N SER A 114 7.76 8.94 12.07
CA SER A 114 7.90 9.88 10.96
C SER A 114 6.70 10.82 10.96
N ARG A 115 6.57 11.66 9.94
CA ARG A 115 5.41 12.55 9.78
C ARG A 115 4.64 12.13 8.54
N PHE A 116 3.32 12.07 8.68
CA PHE A 116 2.43 11.61 7.63
C PHE A 116 1.23 12.53 7.50
N MET A 117 0.63 12.54 6.33
CA MET A 117 -0.69 13.10 6.09
C MET A 117 -1.49 12.16 5.19
N ALA A 118 -2.80 12.21 5.34
CA ALA A 118 -3.74 11.51 4.47
C ALA A 118 -4.64 12.55 3.80
N LEU A 119 -4.81 12.45 2.49
CA LEU A 119 -5.56 13.41 1.68
C LEU A 119 -6.44 12.65 0.68
N PRO A 120 -7.69 13.07 0.45
CA PRO A 120 -8.47 12.50 -0.64
C PRO A 120 -7.89 12.95 -1.99
N VAL A 121 -7.80 12.02 -2.95
CA VAL A 121 -7.37 12.27 -4.32
C VAL A 121 -8.26 11.51 -5.31
N LEU A 122 -8.34 12.02 -6.52
CA LEU A 122 -9.06 11.39 -7.63
C LEU A 122 -8.04 10.95 -8.67
N LEU A 123 -7.74 9.65 -8.70
CA LEU A 123 -6.72 9.11 -9.60
C LEU A 123 -7.13 9.33 -11.06
N ALA A 124 -6.19 9.81 -11.86
CA ALA A 124 -6.40 10.17 -13.27
C ALA A 124 -5.63 9.24 -14.23
N ASN A 125 -5.30 8.02 -13.79
CA ASN A 125 -4.72 7.00 -14.65
C ASN A 125 -5.73 6.56 -15.72
N LYS A 126 -5.22 5.94 -16.80
CA LYS A 126 -6.07 5.36 -17.85
C LYS A 126 -6.97 4.27 -17.28
N ASP A 127 -8.12 4.08 -17.92
CA ASP A 127 -9.03 2.96 -17.68
C ASP A 127 -9.69 2.91 -16.30
N ILE A 128 -9.57 3.98 -15.49
CA ILE A 128 -10.35 4.11 -14.25
C ILE A 128 -11.83 4.36 -14.60
N PRO A 129 -12.76 3.49 -14.15
CA PRO A 129 -14.18 3.69 -14.33
C PRO A 129 -14.66 4.97 -13.64
N ARG A 130 -15.55 5.70 -14.31
CA ARG A 130 -16.21 6.87 -13.73
C ARG A 130 -17.50 6.45 -13.03
N ASN A 131 -17.84 7.17 -11.99
CA ASN A 131 -19.14 7.12 -11.34
C ASN A 131 -20.25 7.56 -12.34
N PRO A 132 -21.53 7.26 -12.06
CA PRO A 132 -22.64 7.63 -12.93
C PRO A 132 -22.74 9.14 -13.22
N ASP A 133 -22.29 10.00 -12.29
CA ASP A 133 -22.22 11.45 -12.43
C ASP A 133 -21.01 11.94 -13.24
N GLY A 134 -20.16 11.03 -13.71
CA GLY A 134 -18.95 11.31 -14.46
C GLY A 134 -17.72 11.62 -13.60
N SER A 135 -17.84 11.61 -12.27
CA SER A 135 -16.73 11.79 -11.34
C SER A 135 -15.82 10.55 -11.30
N LEU A 136 -14.57 10.77 -10.93
CA LEU A 136 -13.62 9.71 -10.62
C LEU A 136 -13.84 9.26 -9.18
N PRO A 137 -13.60 7.97 -8.86
CA PRO A 137 -13.74 7.48 -7.50
C PRO A 137 -12.63 8.03 -6.61
N ALA A 138 -13.00 8.51 -5.43
CA ALA A 138 -12.06 9.04 -4.44
C ALA A 138 -11.25 7.92 -3.78
N ARG A 139 -9.95 8.13 -3.64
CA ARG A 139 -9.03 7.29 -2.88
C ARG A 139 -8.27 8.13 -1.88
N LEU A 140 -7.81 7.52 -0.80
CA LEU A 140 -6.94 8.20 0.14
C LEU A 140 -5.48 8.06 -0.33
N LEU A 141 -4.80 9.20 -0.42
CA LEU A 141 -3.37 9.32 -0.54
C LEU A 141 -2.76 9.45 0.85
N LEU A 142 -2.00 8.45 1.28
CA LEU A 142 -1.09 8.56 2.42
C LEU A 142 0.28 9.01 1.91
N VAL A 143 0.85 10.02 2.57
CA VAL A 143 2.17 10.55 2.24
C VAL A 143 3.06 10.51 3.47
N GLU A 144 4.29 10.04 3.32
CA GLU A 144 5.35 10.24 4.30
C GLU A 144 6.20 11.44 3.94
N TRP A 145 6.41 12.32 4.92
CA TRP A 145 7.31 13.45 4.80
C TRP A 145 8.21 13.56 6.03
N PRO A 146 9.36 12.86 6.03
CA PRO A 146 10.25 12.81 7.19
C PRO A 146 10.75 14.19 7.62
N ALA A 147 11.13 14.31 8.88
CA ALA A 147 11.70 15.56 9.41
C ALA A 147 13.08 15.81 8.81
N GLY A 148 13.32 17.01 8.29
CA GLY A 148 14.57 17.39 7.63
C GLY A 148 14.54 17.28 6.10
N GLU A 149 13.59 16.52 5.55
CA GLU A 149 13.47 16.38 4.09
C GLU A 149 12.81 17.60 3.46
N SER A 150 13.38 18.08 2.36
CA SER A 150 12.81 19.17 1.56
C SER A 150 11.46 18.79 0.97
N GLU A 151 11.23 17.50 0.72
CA GLU A 151 10.09 16.96 -0.03
C GLU A 151 9.60 15.63 0.57
N PRO A 152 8.37 15.19 0.24
CA PRO A 152 7.89 13.89 0.70
C PRO A 152 8.66 12.75 0.03
N THR A 153 8.79 11.62 0.74
CA THR A 153 9.67 10.51 0.33
C THR A 153 8.92 9.27 -0.14
N ASP A 154 7.71 9.06 0.38
CA ASP A 154 6.94 7.85 0.12
C ASP A 154 5.45 8.16 -0.01
N TYR A 155 4.77 7.41 -0.88
CA TYR A 155 3.37 7.62 -1.26
C TYR A 155 2.63 6.28 -1.26
N TRP A 156 1.39 6.28 -0.77
CA TRP A 156 0.49 5.14 -0.84
C TRP A 156 -0.91 5.56 -1.23
N ILE A 157 -1.59 4.72 -2.01
CA ILE A 157 -3.01 4.85 -2.33
C ILE A 157 -3.77 3.74 -1.62
N THR A 158 -4.95 4.06 -1.08
CA THR A 158 -5.85 3.09 -0.47
C THR A 158 -7.31 3.38 -0.80
N ASN A 159 -8.11 2.31 -0.92
CA ASN A 159 -9.57 2.34 -0.98
C ASN A 159 -10.22 2.11 0.38
N LEU A 160 -9.45 2.10 1.48
CA LEU A 160 -10.00 2.06 2.84
C LEU A 160 -10.92 3.27 3.11
N PRO A 161 -11.89 3.14 4.03
CA PRO A 161 -12.79 4.24 4.39
C PRO A 161 -12.05 5.51 4.79
N ALA A 162 -12.63 6.68 4.49
CA ALA A 162 -12.05 7.98 4.77
C ALA A 162 -11.79 8.20 6.27
N GLU A 163 -12.58 7.53 7.11
CA GLU A 163 -12.56 7.56 8.56
C GLU A 163 -11.44 6.71 9.16
N THR A 164 -10.73 5.92 8.34
CA THR A 164 -9.65 5.04 8.81
C THR A 164 -8.58 5.86 9.54
N PRO A 165 -8.26 5.54 10.80
CA PRO A 165 -7.29 6.30 11.56
C PRO A 165 -5.93 6.36 10.88
N LEU A 166 -5.30 7.54 10.84
CA LEU A 166 -3.99 7.73 10.23
C LEU A 166 -2.94 6.74 10.76
N ARG A 167 -2.99 6.40 12.05
CA ARG A 167 -2.07 5.42 12.65
C ARG A 167 -2.22 4.02 12.04
N GLU A 168 -3.44 3.63 11.69
CA GLU A 168 -3.74 2.35 11.04
C GLU A 168 -3.25 2.34 9.60
N LEU A 169 -3.52 3.41 8.83
CA LEU A 169 -2.97 3.58 7.48
C LEU A 169 -1.44 3.45 7.47
N VAL A 170 -0.76 4.15 8.38
CA VAL A 170 0.70 4.08 8.51
C VAL A 170 1.16 2.68 8.92
N ARG A 171 0.45 2.01 9.85
CA ARG A 171 0.79 0.64 10.25
C ARG A 171 0.72 -0.32 9.06
N LEU A 172 -0.35 -0.25 8.26
CA LEU A 172 -0.53 -1.08 7.06
C LEU A 172 0.53 -0.76 6.01
N ALA A 173 0.71 0.52 5.66
CA ALA A 173 1.72 0.97 4.70
C ALA A 173 3.15 0.50 5.07
N LYS A 174 3.47 0.50 6.38
CA LYS A 174 4.80 0.10 6.89
C LYS A 174 4.95 -1.40 7.14
N ILE A 175 3.88 -2.20 7.06
CA ILE A 175 3.98 -3.66 7.25
C ILE A 175 4.64 -4.35 6.06
N ARG A 176 4.69 -3.71 4.88
CA ARG A 176 5.35 -4.26 3.67
C ARG A 176 6.79 -4.70 3.92
N TRP A 177 7.54 -3.96 4.73
CA TRP A 177 8.91 -4.32 5.14
C TRP A 177 9.00 -5.69 5.84
N ARG A 178 7.90 -6.18 6.40
CA ARG A 178 7.84 -7.52 7.00
C ARG A 178 8.03 -8.61 5.95
N ILE A 179 7.49 -8.44 4.73
CA ILE A 179 7.68 -9.40 3.64
C ILE A 179 9.16 -9.55 3.28
N GLU A 180 9.90 -8.43 3.20
CA GLU A 180 11.34 -8.49 2.92
C GLU A 180 12.13 -9.17 4.04
N HIS A 181 11.72 -8.97 5.30
CA HIS A 181 12.31 -9.65 6.44
C HIS A 181 12.03 -11.16 6.42
N ASP A 182 10.76 -11.54 6.24
CA ASP A 182 10.32 -12.93 6.17
C ASP A 182 10.98 -13.64 4.98
N TYR A 183 11.12 -12.96 3.83
CA TYR A 183 11.83 -13.50 2.67
C TYR A 183 13.33 -13.69 2.95
N ARG A 184 13.98 -12.77 3.68
CA ARG A 184 15.38 -12.94 4.09
C ARG A 184 15.53 -14.14 5.02
N GLU A 185 14.64 -14.30 5.98
CA GLU A 185 14.64 -15.43 6.90
C GLU A 185 14.41 -16.76 6.16
N LEU A 186 13.39 -16.82 5.30
CA LEU A 186 13.10 -17.98 4.46
C LEU A 186 14.31 -18.38 3.61
N ASN A 187 14.98 -17.42 2.98
CA ASN A 187 16.12 -17.72 2.12
C ASN A 187 17.38 -18.08 2.91
N THR A 188 17.84 -17.16 3.77
CA THR A 188 19.14 -17.29 4.44
C THR A 188 19.07 -18.21 5.65
N GLY A 189 18.02 -18.09 6.45
CA GLY A 189 17.87 -18.85 7.70
C GLY A 189 17.29 -20.25 7.49
N LEU A 190 16.33 -20.40 6.58
CA LEU A 190 15.60 -21.67 6.36
C LEU A 190 15.93 -22.35 5.03
N GLY A 191 16.79 -21.73 4.22
CA GLY A 191 17.36 -22.35 3.04
C GLY A 191 16.41 -22.53 1.86
N LEU A 192 15.38 -21.70 1.71
CA LEU A 192 14.43 -21.76 0.59
C LEU A 192 15.15 -21.82 -0.79
N LYS A 193 16.29 -21.15 -0.92
CA LYS A 193 17.11 -21.11 -2.15
C LYS A 193 18.26 -22.13 -2.20
N HIS A 194 18.39 -23.00 -1.21
CA HIS A 194 19.53 -23.92 -1.08
C HIS A 194 19.31 -25.27 -1.79
N PHE A 195 18.20 -25.45 -2.50
CA PHE A 195 17.97 -26.69 -3.25
C PHE A 195 18.83 -26.74 -4.52
N GLU A 196 19.73 -27.72 -4.61
CA GLU A 196 20.64 -27.92 -5.75
C GLU A 196 20.26 -29.13 -6.64
N GLY A 197 19.16 -29.81 -6.33
CA GLY A 197 18.67 -30.94 -7.11
C GLY A 197 18.00 -30.52 -8.43
N ARG A 198 17.67 -31.51 -9.27
CA ARG A 198 17.07 -31.27 -10.60
C ARG A 198 15.65 -31.84 -10.77
N SER A 199 15.09 -32.45 -9.73
CA SER A 199 13.73 -33.01 -9.79
C SER A 199 12.70 -32.04 -9.22
N PHE A 200 11.58 -31.91 -9.92
CA PHE A 200 10.44 -31.11 -9.45
C PHE A 200 9.94 -31.59 -8.08
N PHE A 201 9.82 -32.92 -7.88
CA PHE A 201 9.41 -33.48 -6.60
C PHE A 201 10.40 -33.18 -5.47
N GLY A 202 11.70 -33.21 -5.74
CA GLY A 202 12.72 -32.84 -4.75
C GLY A 202 12.61 -31.37 -4.37
N TRP A 203 12.50 -30.49 -5.37
CA TRP A 203 12.33 -29.06 -5.16
C TRP A 203 11.05 -28.74 -4.37
N HIS A 204 9.92 -29.36 -4.75
CA HIS A 204 8.64 -29.13 -4.10
C HIS A 204 8.68 -29.56 -2.62
N ARG A 205 9.25 -30.73 -2.32
CA ARG A 205 9.44 -31.19 -0.94
C ARG A 205 10.30 -30.22 -0.13
N HIS A 206 11.41 -29.76 -0.72
CA HIS A 206 12.32 -28.79 -0.08
C HIS A 206 11.62 -27.47 0.26
N VAL A 207 10.96 -26.85 -0.73
CA VAL A 207 10.21 -25.60 -0.54
C VAL A 207 9.10 -25.75 0.49
N THR A 208 8.39 -26.90 0.47
CA THR A 208 7.34 -27.19 1.45
C THR A 208 7.91 -27.25 2.87
N LEU A 209 9.04 -27.95 3.08
CA LEU A 209 9.68 -28.04 4.40
C LEU A 209 10.22 -26.68 4.88
N ALA A 210 10.82 -25.88 3.99
CA ALA A 210 11.26 -24.52 4.33
C ALA A 210 10.09 -23.62 4.73
N ALA A 211 8.96 -23.70 4.01
CA ALA A 211 7.74 -22.97 4.36
C ALA A 211 7.15 -23.43 5.72
N LEU A 212 7.11 -24.73 5.99
CA LEU A 212 6.67 -25.27 7.29
C LEU A 212 7.57 -24.80 8.44
N ALA A 213 8.88 -24.77 8.24
CA ALA A 213 9.81 -24.23 9.23
C ALA A 213 9.54 -22.74 9.50
N GLN A 214 9.19 -21.96 8.48
CA GLN A 214 8.83 -20.54 8.66
C GLN A 214 7.54 -20.37 9.47
N VAL A 215 6.53 -21.20 9.22
CA VAL A 215 5.30 -21.23 10.02
C VAL A 215 5.65 -21.53 11.48
N PHE A 216 6.43 -22.59 11.73
CA PHE A 216 6.86 -22.94 13.08
C PHE A 216 7.60 -21.80 13.81
N CYS A 217 8.57 -21.16 13.14
CA CYS A 217 9.28 -20.01 13.70
C CYS A 217 8.35 -18.81 13.96
N THR A 218 7.34 -18.61 13.11
CA THR A 218 6.36 -17.54 13.27
C THR A 218 5.45 -17.79 14.47
N GLU A 219 4.95 -19.01 14.64
CA GLU A 219 4.16 -19.41 15.81
C GLU A 219 4.96 -19.24 17.11
N LEU A 220 6.23 -19.66 17.14
CA LEU A 220 7.10 -19.45 18.31
C LEU A 220 7.34 -17.97 18.64
N ARG A 221 7.27 -17.06 17.67
CA ARG A 221 7.36 -15.61 17.95
C ARG A 221 6.07 -15.03 18.49
N LEU A 222 4.92 -15.60 18.13
CA LEU A 222 3.61 -15.18 18.61
C LEU A 222 3.35 -15.69 20.03
N ASP A 223 3.82 -16.90 20.34
CA ASP A 223 3.74 -17.52 21.68
C ASP A 223 5.11 -18.04 22.13
N PRO A 224 6.02 -17.15 22.56
CA PRO A 224 7.37 -17.54 22.95
C PRO A 224 7.35 -18.31 24.27
N LYS A 225 7.78 -19.57 24.24
CA LYS A 225 7.96 -20.40 25.46
C LYS A 225 8.95 -19.79 26.47
N VAL A 226 9.90 -19.00 25.99
CA VAL A 226 10.86 -18.21 26.78
C VAL A 226 10.96 -16.83 26.12
N PRO A 227 10.96 -15.72 26.88
CA PRO A 227 11.14 -14.39 26.30
C PRO A 227 12.39 -14.34 25.44
N ALA A 228 12.30 -13.72 24.27
CA ALA A 228 13.48 -13.49 23.44
C ALA A 228 14.53 -12.71 24.25
N PRO A 229 15.81 -13.11 24.22
CA PRO A 229 16.87 -12.39 24.94
C PRO A 229 16.89 -10.92 24.49
N ALA A 230 17.07 -10.03 25.49
CA ALA A 230 16.96 -8.57 25.36
C ALA A 230 18.06 -7.93 24.51
#